data_AF-A0A6G8QCC7-F1
#
_entry.id   AF-A0A6G8QCC7-F1
#
_cell.length_a   1.000
_cell.length_b   1.000
_cell.length_c   1.000
_cell.angle_alpha   90.00
_cell.angle_beta   90.00
_cell.angle_gamma   90.00
#
_symmetry.space_group_name_H-M   'P 1'
#
loop_
_entity.id
_entity.type
_entity.pdbx_description
1 polymer ?
#
loop_
_entity_poly.entity_id
_entity_poly.type
_entity_poly.pdbx_seq_one_letter_code
_entity_poly.pdbx_strand_id
1 'polypeptide(L)'
;MRRIVVVSALVAALMALGAGAVFAQDGSAGTTKEDGVSVIKAGNQRIQCTGVPCIATGNDDLVFERIGNGKQDRIILRGGDDQVRANAYGNDRDVIRGTSGFDLIYVDDGDTRDRIFGGKGRDKCFVDARAEAVAGCSRIIVQ
;
A
#
# COMPACT_ATOMS: atom_id res chain seq x y z
N MET A 1 -71.29 -25.94 8.23
CA MET A 1 -70.64 -26.71 7.15
C MET A 1 -69.56 -25.83 6.50
N ARG A 2 -68.30 -25.96 6.93
CA ARG A 2 -67.14 -25.27 6.36
C ARG A 2 -66.30 -26.33 5.64
N ARG A 3 -66.18 -26.23 4.31
CA ARG A 3 -65.35 -27.14 3.50
C ARG A 3 -63.92 -26.62 3.54
N ILE A 4 -63.04 -27.42 4.11
CA ILE A 4 -61.58 -27.23 4.11
C ILE A 4 -61.09 -27.64 2.72
N VAL A 5 -60.40 -26.74 2.01
CA VAL A 5 -59.62 -27.10 0.83
C VAL A 5 -58.16 -26.94 1.19
N VAL A 6 -57.49 -28.07 1.36
CA VAL A 6 -56.03 -28.18 1.44
C VAL A 6 -55.51 -28.13 0.01
N VAL A 7 -54.74 -27.10 -0.34
CA VAL A 7 -53.96 -27.09 -1.59
C VAL A 7 -52.52 -27.41 -1.21
N SER A 8 -52.12 -28.62 -1.61
CA SER A 8 -50.81 -29.21 -1.41
C SER A 8 -49.73 -28.41 -2.14
N ALA A 9 -48.67 -28.08 -1.41
CA ALA A 9 -47.41 -27.64 -1.97
C ALA A 9 -46.66 -28.83 -2.59
N LEU A 10 -46.25 -28.71 -3.85
CA LEU A 10 -45.22 -29.55 -4.45
C LEU A 10 -44.29 -28.66 -5.26
N VAL A 11 -43.14 -28.39 -4.64
CA VAL A 11 -41.99 -27.70 -5.19
C VAL A 11 -41.28 -28.66 -6.15
N ALA A 12 -41.21 -28.33 -7.44
CA ALA A 12 -40.32 -28.99 -8.38
C ALA A 12 -39.09 -28.09 -8.59
N ALA A 13 -37.96 -28.55 -8.06
CA ALA A 13 -36.66 -27.89 -8.17
C ALA A 13 -36.17 -27.93 -9.63
N LEU A 14 -35.87 -26.75 -10.17
CA LEU A 14 -35.28 -26.57 -11.49
C LEU A 14 -33.76 -26.79 -11.39
N MET A 15 -33.25 -27.92 -11.89
CA MET A 15 -31.81 -28.09 -12.07
C MET A 15 -31.34 -27.29 -13.29
N ALA A 16 -30.74 -26.13 -13.04
CA ALA A 16 -29.99 -25.39 -14.05
C ALA A 16 -28.55 -25.92 -14.09
N LEU A 17 -28.21 -26.67 -15.14
CA LEU A 17 -26.84 -26.91 -15.57
C LEU A 17 -26.25 -25.58 -16.08
N GLY A 18 -25.74 -24.76 -15.17
CA GLY A 18 -24.89 -23.63 -15.51
C GLY A 18 -23.48 -24.14 -15.81
N ALA A 19 -23.10 -24.16 -17.08
CA ALA A 19 -21.69 -24.24 -17.46
C ALA A 19 -20.98 -23.00 -16.89
N GLY A 20 -20.27 -23.16 -15.77
CA GLY A 20 -19.44 -22.13 -15.19
C GLY A 20 -18.26 -21.85 -16.12
N ALA A 21 -18.33 -20.74 -16.84
CA ALA A 21 -17.13 -20.15 -17.41
C ALA A 21 -16.21 -19.74 -16.25
N VAL A 22 -15.16 -20.51 -16.03
CA VAL A 22 -14.05 -20.11 -15.18
C VAL A 22 -13.35 -18.98 -15.93
N PHE A 23 -13.69 -17.74 -15.62
CA PHE A 23 -12.88 -16.61 -16.04
C PHE A 23 -11.58 -16.67 -15.23
N ALA A 24 -10.51 -17.14 -15.88
CA ALA A 24 -9.15 -16.91 -15.41
C ALA A 24 -8.96 -15.39 -15.35
N GLN A 25 -8.90 -14.83 -14.14
CA GLN A 25 -8.59 -13.43 -13.94
C GLN A 25 -7.09 -13.27 -14.21
N ASP A 26 -6.79 -12.89 -15.44
CA ASP A 26 -5.45 -12.56 -15.91
C ASP A 26 -4.83 -11.51 -14.97
N GLY A 27 -3.66 -11.83 -14.42
CA GLY A 27 -2.93 -11.01 -13.46
C GLY A 27 -2.41 -9.76 -14.14
N SER A 28 -3.29 -8.79 -14.33
CA SER A 28 -2.99 -7.54 -15.00
C SER A 28 -2.13 -6.67 -14.07
N ALA A 29 -0.86 -6.51 -14.46
CA ALA A 29 0.03 -5.46 -13.97
C ALA A 29 -0.57 -4.09 -14.33
N GLY A 30 -1.49 -3.61 -13.49
CA GLY A 30 -2.20 -2.36 -13.69
C GLY A 30 -1.99 -1.43 -12.51
N THR A 31 -1.31 -0.31 -12.73
CA THR A 31 -1.31 0.80 -11.77
C THR A 31 -2.75 1.30 -11.56
N THR A 32 -3.26 1.22 -10.33
CA THR A 32 -4.52 1.87 -9.95
C THR A 32 -4.25 3.23 -9.32
N LYS A 33 -5.15 4.19 -9.53
CA LYS A 33 -5.10 5.48 -8.85
C LYS A 33 -6.05 5.44 -7.66
N GLU A 34 -5.52 5.54 -6.44
CA GLU A 34 -6.29 5.84 -5.23
C GLU A 34 -5.92 7.26 -4.81
N ASP A 35 -6.92 8.11 -4.57
CA ASP A 35 -6.76 9.53 -4.20
C ASP A 35 -5.78 10.33 -5.10
N GLY A 36 -5.76 10.00 -6.39
CA GLY A 36 -4.89 10.66 -7.38
C GLY A 36 -3.45 10.14 -7.41
N VAL A 37 -3.07 9.20 -6.55
CA VAL A 37 -1.71 8.65 -6.47
C VAL A 37 -1.59 7.33 -7.23
N SER A 38 -0.53 7.18 -8.02
CA SER A 38 -0.23 5.95 -8.75
C SER A 38 0.20 4.84 -7.81
N VAL A 39 -0.68 3.87 -7.58
CA VAL A 39 -0.47 2.68 -6.76
C VAL A 39 -0.17 1.50 -7.70
N ILE A 40 0.94 0.79 -7.51
CA ILE A 40 1.17 -0.50 -8.19
C ILE A 40 0.19 -1.50 -7.56
N LYS A 41 -0.72 -2.09 -8.35
CA LYS A 41 -1.78 -2.96 -7.83
C LYS A 41 -1.36 -4.43 -7.90
N ALA A 42 -0.77 -4.95 -6.84
CA ALA A 42 -0.75 -6.38 -6.55
C ALA A 42 -0.31 -6.71 -5.11
N GLY A 43 -1.10 -6.34 -4.09
CA GLY A 43 -0.96 -6.93 -2.75
C GLY A 43 -0.86 -5.97 -1.57
N ASN A 44 -0.72 -4.67 -1.80
CA ASN A 44 -0.43 -3.60 -0.82
C ASN A 44 -1.19 -3.75 0.50
N GLN A 45 -0.58 -4.45 1.46
CA GLN A 45 -1.07 -4.47 2.82
C GLN A 45 -0.87 -3.07 3.40
N ARG A 46 -1.96 -2.47 3.91
CA ARG A 46 -1.90 -1.13 4.51
C ARG A 46 -1.34 -1.23 5.93
N ILE A 47 -0.22 -0.57 6.18
CA ILE A 47 0.45 -0.50 7.48
C ILE A 47 0.39 0.94 7.97
N GLN A 48 -0.33 1.17 9.06
CA GLN A 48 -0.25 2.44 9.79
C GLN A 48 0.76 2.28 10.91
N CYS A 49 1.82 3.08 10.91
CA CYS A 49 2.79 3.06 12.00
C CYS A 49 2.12 3.50 13.30
N THR A 50 2.38 2.76 14.37
CA THR A 50 1.87 3.03 15.73
C THR A 50 2.99 3.09 16.77
N GLY A 51 4.21 2.68 16.40
CA GLY A 51 5.40 2.67 17.25
C GLY A 51 6.68 2.77 16.43
N VAL A 52 7.82 2.82 17.14
CA VAL A 52 9.15 2.97 16.54
C VAL A 52 10.06 1.83 17.04
N PRO A 53 10.62 0.98 16.14
CA PRO A 53 10.46 1.03 14.70
C PRO A 53 9.09 0.55 14.21
N CYS A 54 8.69 1.04 13.05
CA CYS A 54 7.60 0.52 12.23
C CYS A 54 8.21 -0.41 11.16
N ILE A 55 7.71 -1.64 11.05
CA ILE A 55 8.33 -2.68 10.22
C ILE A 55 7.32 -3.17 9.19
N ALA A 56 7.69 -3.06 7.91
CA ALA A 56 6.94 -3.61 6.78
C ALA A 56 7.00 -5.15 6.76
N THR A 57 6.06 -5.78 6.08
CA THR A 57 5.94 -7.24 6.02
C THR A 57 7.02 -7.89 5.17
N GLY A 58 7.54 -7.17 4.17
CA GLY A 58 8.47 -7.67 3.16
C GLY A 58 7.78 -8.19 1.89
N ASN A 59 6.46 -8.04 1.80
CA ASN A 59 5.72 -8.03 0.55
C ASN A 59 5.51 -6.57 0.12
N ASP A 60 4.86 -6.35 -1.01
CA ASP A 60 4.43 -5.01 -1.43
C ASP A 60 3.46 -4.45 -0.37
N ASP A 61 3.88 -3.40 0.34
CA ASP A 61 3.13 -2.75 1.42
C ASP A 61 2.83 -1.27 1.07
N LEU A 62 1.73 -0.75 1.62
CA LEU A 62 1.47 0.69 1.69
C LEU A 62 1.63 1.14 3.14
N VAL A 63 2.77 1.76 3.43
CA VAL A 63 3.19 2.13 4.78
C VAL A 63 2.93 3.62 5.00
N PHE A 64 2.25 3.97 6.09
CA PHE A 64 2.03 5.34 6.55
C PHE A 64 2.76 5.56 7.86
N GLU A 65 3.41 6.69 8.02
CA GLU A 65 3.99 7.18 9.28
C GLU A 65 2.96 7.27 10.43
N ARG A 66 3.41 7.55 11.66
CA ARG A 66 2.50 7.75 12.79
C ARG A 66 1.71 9.04 12.62
N ILE A 67 0.45 9.01 13.05
CA ILE A 67 -0.40 10.21 13.02
C ILE A 67 0.16 11.32 13.93
N GLY A 68 0.49 12.47 13.33
CA GLY A 68 0.71 13.76 14.00
C GLY A 68 2.16 14.27 13.94
N ASN A 69 2.29 15.59 13.71
CA ASN A 69 3.56 16.31 13.53
C ASN A 69 4.57 16.11 14.67
N GLY A 70 5.86 16.14 14.31
CA GLY A 70 6.97 16.07 15.25
C GLY A 70 7.24 14.67 15.80
N LYS A 71 6.69 13.64 15.14
CA LYS A 71 6.87 12.24 15.53
C LYS A 71 7.94 11.56 14.69
N GLN A 72 9.17 11.64 15.17
CA GLN A 72 10.32 10.96 14.55
C GLN A 72 10.10 9.46 14.36
N ASP A 73 9.94 9.03 13.12
CA ASP A 73 9.70 7.64 12.76
C ASP A 73 10.96 6.92 12.28
N ARG A 74 10.91 5.59 12.45
CA ARG A 74 11.88 4.69 11.84
C ARG A 74 11.10 3.60 11.14
N ILE A 75 11.06 3.70 9.82
CA ILE A 75 10.33 2.78 8.94
C ILE A 75 11.34 1.84 8.29
N ILE A 76 11.12 0.52 8.44
CA ILE A 76 12.01 -0.52 7.93
C ILE A 76 11.24 -1.36 6.92
N LEU A 77 11.69 -1.34 5.68
CA LEU A 77 11.14 -2.13 4.57
C LEU A 77 11.90 -3.44 4.44
N ARG A 78 11.19 -4.58 4.46
CA ARG A 78 11.83 -5.92 4.50
C ARG A 78 11.97 -6.59 3.14
N GLY A 79 11.56 -5.91 2.07
CA GLY A 79 11.52 -6.40 0.70
C GLY A 79 10.18 -6.03 0.05
N GLY A 80 9.96 -6.44 -1.20
CA GLY A 80 8.74 -6.09 -1.93
C GLY A 80 8.87 -4.74 -2.64
N ASP A 81 7.85 -4.38 -3.42
CA ASP A 81 7.74 -3.08 -4.08
C ASP A 81 6.85 -2.16 -3.22
N ASP A 82 7.46 -1.45 -2.26
CA ASP A 82 6.72 -0.72 -1.24
C ASP A 82 6.32 0.71 -1.66
N GLN A 83 5.25 1.21 -1.04
CA GLN A 83 4.91 2.62 -1.05
C GLN A 83 4.93 3.17 0.38
N VAL A 84 5.83 4.11 0.63
CA VAL A 84 5.95 4.79 1.93
C VAL A 84 5.38 6.20 1.83
N ARG A 85 4.45 6.52 2.72
CA ARG A 85 3.84 7.83 2.93
C ARG A 85 4.28 8.35 4.30
N ALA A 86 5.46 8.93 4.33
CA ALA A 86 6.01 9.66 5.48
C ALA A 86 6.06 11.16 5.15
N ASN A 87 5.01 11.64 4.48
CA ASN A 87 4.92 12.99 3.96
C ASN A 87 3.59 13.68 4.36
N ALA A 88 2.89 13.14 5.36
CA ALA A 88 1.60 13.66 5.81
C ALA A 88 1.73 14.57 7.03
N TYR A 89 2.79 14.42 7.82
CA TYR A 89 3.01 15.12 9.08
C TYR A 89 4.47 15.55 9.24
N GLY A 90 4.80 16.82 9.01
CA GLY A 90 6.18 17.29 9.15
C GLY A 90 6.58 17.83 10.52
N ASN A 91 7.70 18.56 10.56
CA ASN A 91 8.42 19.03 11.76
C ASN A 91 9.08 17.91 12.58
N ASP A 92 9.30 16.76 11.99
CA ASP A 92 9.95 15.59 12.55
C ASP A 92 11.27 15.31 11.81
N ARG A 93 11.65 14.04 11.81
CA ARG A 93 12.85 13.51 11.25
C ARG A 93 12.61 12.02 11.15
N ASP A 94 12.18 11.63 9.98
CA ASP A 94 11.86 10.28 9.64
C ASP A 94 13.07 9.60 9.00
N VAL A 95 13.22 8.32 9.35
CA VAL A 95 14.30 7.48 8.85
C VAL A 95 13.72 6.26 8.18
N ILE A 96 13.78 6.25 6.85
CA ILE A 96 13.31 5.15 6.02
C ILE A 96 14.51 4.28 5.65
N ARG A 97 14.41 2.97 5.90
CA ARG A 97 15.42 1.98 5.55
C ARG A 97 14.80 0.91 4.65
N GLY A 98 15.04 1.06 3.37
CA GLY A 98 14.78 0.08 2.32
C GLY A 98 15.78 -1.07 2.31
N THR A 99 15.38 -2.18 1.71
CA THR A 99 16.22 -3.36 1.52
C THR A 99 16.38 -3.72 0.06
N SER A 100 15.47 -4.52 -0.52
CA SER A 100 15.47 -4.83 -1.94
C SER A 100 14.07 -4.70 -2.51
N GLY A 101 13.91 -4.06 -3.67
CA GLY A 101 12.58 -3.83 -4.22
C GLY A 101 12.56 -2.72 -5.25
N PHE A 102 11.39 -2.35 -5.71
CA PHE A 102 11.12 -1.06 -6.32
C PHE A 102 10.24 -0.24 -5.38
N ASP A 103 10.86 0.61 -4.59
CA ASP A 103 10.14 1.40 -3.59
C ASP A 103 9.80 2.80 -4.12
N LEU A 104 8.60 3.27 -3.79
CA LEU A 104 8.20 4.68 -3.93
C LEU A 104 8.12 5.29 -2.53
N ILE A 105 9.08 6.14 -2.20
CA ILE A 105 9.26 6.70 -0.86
C ILE A 105 8.98 8.20 -0.91
N TYR A 106 8.00 8.65 -0.14
CA TYR A 106 7.56 10.04 -0.07
C TYR A 106 7.84 10.56 1.34
N VAL A 107 8.68 11.60 1.43
CA VAL A 107 9.05 12.32 2.65
C VAL A 107 8.95 13.85 2.46
N ASP A 108 8.30 14.27 1.38
CA ASP A 108 8.16 15.66 0.98
C ASP A 108 7.02 16.37 1.74
N ASP A 109 7.16 16.50 3.08
CA ASP A 109 6.17 17.12 3.97
C ASP A 109 6.38 18.63 4.24
N GLY A 110 7.40 19.23 3.63
CA GLY A 110 7.69 20.66 3.74
C GLY A 110 8.76 21.01 4.77
N ASP A 111 9.52 20.04 5.30
CA ASP A 111 10.81 20.29 5.94
C ASP A 111 12.00 19.64 5.21
N THR A 112 13.16 19.43 5.83
CA THR A 112 14.35 18.89 5.13
C THR A 112 15.16 17.93 6.00
N ARG A 113 14.51 17.35 7.01
CA ARG A 113 15.18 16.65 8.11
C ARG A 113 15.27 15.15 7.89
N ASP A 114 14.54 14.64 6.91
CA ASP A 114 14.35 13.21 6.72
C ASP A 114 15.57 12.54 6.13
N ARG A 115 15.63 11.22 6.32
CA ARG A 115 16.77 10.41 5.89
C ARG A 115 16.31 9.10 5.28
N ILE A 116 16.43 9.02 3.96
CA ILE A 116 16.10 7.83 3.18
C ILE A 116 17.36 7.03 2.84
N PHE A 117 17.31 5.74 3.15
CA PHE A 117 18.23 4.73 2.67
C PHE A 117 17.43 3.72 1.84
N GLY A 118 17.22 3.96 0.54
CA GLY A 118 16.32 3.18 -0.32
C GLY A 118 16.69 1.70 -0.48
N GLY A 119 17.96 1.35 -0.24
CA GLY A 119 18.42 -0.02 -0.41
C GLY A 119 18.82 -0.34 -1.85
N LYS A 120 18.64 -1.59 -2.26
CA LYS A 120 18.90 -2.10 -3.60
C LYS A 120 17.62 -2.07 -4.40
N GLY A 121 17.61 -1.39 -5.52
CA GLY A 121 16.36 -1.27 -6.24
C GLY A 121 16.40 -0.18 -7.28
N ARG A 122 15.27 0.00 -7.97
CA ARG A 122 15.06 1.18 -8.84
C ARG A 122 14.27 2.25 -8.11
N ASP A 123 14.52 2.40 -6.81
CA ASP A 123 13.70 3.19 -5.89
C ASP A 123 13.60 4.66 -6.32
N LYS A 124 12.41 5.23 -6.10
CA LYS A 124 12.13 6.63 -6.35
C LYS A 124 11.82 7.31 -5.02
N CYS A 125 12.56 8.36 -4.75
CA CYS A 125 12.46 9.12 -3.52
C CYS A 125 11.96 10.53 -3.86
N PHE A 126 10.83 10.90 -3.28
CA PHE A 126 10.22 12.23 -3.34
C PHE A 126 10.57 12.95 -2.04
N VAL A 127 11.31 14.04 -2.17
CA VAL A 127 11.97 14.74 -1.06
C VAL A 127 11.81 16.25 -1.23
N ASP A 128 11.89 17.01 -0.14
CA ASP A 128 11.98 18.47 -0.19
C ASP A 128 13.41 18.92 -0.52
N ALA A 129 14.42 18.14 -0.11
CA ALA A 129 15.81 18.39 -0.45
C ALA A 129 16.56 17.11 -0.83
N ARG A 130 17.46 17.22 -1.83
CA ARG A 130 18.34 16.10 -2.22
C ARG A 130 19.15 15.51 -1.06
N ALA A 131 19.41 16.29 -0.02
CA ALA A 131 20.16 15.86 1.16
C ALA A 131 19.44 14.78 1.99
N GLU A 132 18.11 14.68 1.86
CA GLU A 132 17.29 13.71 2.58
C GLU A 132 17.45 12.30 2.00
N ALA A 133 17.70 12.21 0.70
CA ALA A 133 18.07 10.97 0.03
C ALA A 133 19.55 10.63 0.27
N VAL A 134 19.82 9.87 1.34
CA VAL A 134 21.19 9.54 1.77
C VAL A 134 21.85 8.53 0.84
N ALA A 135 21.15 7.46 0.50
CA ALA A 135 21.66 6.38 -0.35
C ALA A 135 20.51 5.52 -0.90
N GLY A 136 20.78 4.72 -1.93
CA GLY A 136 19.85 3.69 -2.45
C GLY A 136 18.74 4.20 -3.37
N CYS A 137 18.41 5.50 -3.32
CA CYS A 137 17.48 6.09 -4.28
C CYS A 137 18.07 6.11 -5.71
N SER A 138 17.52 5.31 -6.61
CA SER A 138 17.90 5.33 -8.03
C SER A 138 17.44 6.60 -8.74
N ARG A 139 16.34 7.20 -8.28
CA ARG A 139 15.86 8.49 -8.76
C ARG A 139 15.39 9.35 -7.59
N ILE A 140 15.94 10.56 -7.51
CA ILE A 140 15.55 11.57 -6.53
C ILE A 140 14.72 12.64 -7.24
N ILE A 141 13.53 12.91 -6.72
CA ILE A 141 12.57 13.87 -7.23
C ILE A 141 12.38 14.91 -6.12
N VAL A 142 12.77 16.15 -6.40
CA VAL A 142 12.62 17.26 -5.45
C VAL A 142 11.30 17.96 -5.77
N GLN A 143 10.46 18.22 -4.77
CA GLN A 143 9.19 18.94 -4.91
C GLN A 143 9.26 20.39 -4.45
#